data_AF-A0A7W1AIR1-F1
#
_entry.id   AF-A0A7W1AIR1-F1
#
_cell.length_a   1.000
_cell.length_b   1.000
_cell.length_c   1.000
_cell.angle_alpha   90.00
_cell.angle_beta   90.00
_cell.angle_gamma   90.00
#
_symmetry.space_group_name_H-M   'P 1'
#
loop_
_entity.id
_entity.type
_entity.pdbx_description
1 polymer ?
#
loop_
_entity_poly.entity_id
_entity_poly.type
_entity_poly.pdbx_seq_one_letter_code
_entity_poly.pdbx_strand_id
1 'polypeptide(L)'
;MSDDDDFDDLEMDSVDRAAARKTAMQALQRMAATLFASHPQYRSVMFGVAQYWADEADDAVHYDVCASERTMPLWPHRCDQTVWDDGGYENVPGEACMNCGEGIGYLGMWDDNGAAIGAFEAYCHEAGSQEESSAHNYLPYGIARKTGDGIEVEIVGRLQRPENESQYEGEDDATWDDARARELLELVAASPADDGPRRVLADYLLERENPRGEYIALSLEKSPSAEIVKRRDELLAEHERRWLPSIADAVPMCSVRWQRGFPVAAEVLAGEGDVAKVRGSAGWATIEQLHVHRSSECVLDSAMLALRELGPIDERWIAALVESPLPWAIESLEIELDDADVTKLCKATTLPKLRALTIHARDLDLAVAQLPKAVWWKQLDRLTVVDDDVAKWHARQRELGVPWLAVVREFTDPAIAKGWEVAYGPGGACEITQRGWTPHASIDALAELLPKLPKATFQLVKSAYYEPSPADAARLGI
;
A
#
# COMPACT_ATOMS: atom_id res chain seq x y z
N MET A 1 19.30 42.03 29.08
CA MET A 1 19.70 40.72 29.64
C MET A 1 18.69 39.76 29.07
N SER A 2 18.96 39.44 27.82
CA SER A 2 18.31 38.47 26.96
C SER A 2 19.25 37.27 26.98
N ASP A 3 18.83 36.21 27.63
CA ASP A 3 19.46 34.91 27.46
C ASP A 3 18.77 34.33 26.21
N ASP A 4 19.42 34.56 25.07
CA ASP A 4 19.19 33.80 23.85
C ASP A 4 19.64 32.37 24.17
N ASP A 5 18.69 31.51 24.53
CA ASP A 5 18.89 30.08 24.55
C ASP A 5 19.08 29.65 23.09
N ASP A 6 20.35 29.64 22.68
CA ASP A 6 20.85 28.81 21.59
C ASP A 6 20.41 27.37 21.91
N PHE A 7 19.22 26.99 21.46
CA PHE A 7 18.94 25.61 21.10
C PHE A 7 19.93 25.30 19.99
N ASP A 8 21.13 24.89 20.40
CA ASP A 8 22.04 24.14 19.56
C ASP A 8 21.17 23.09 18.87
N ASP A 9 21.00 23.25 17.56
CA ASP A 9 20.60 22.20 16.63
C ASP A 9 21.54 21.02 16.95
N LEU A 10 21.14 20.20 17.92
CA LEU A 10 21.69 18.89 18.11
C LEU A 10 21.39 18.23 16.78
N GLU A 11 22.42 18.18 15.92
CA GLU A 11 22.46 17.31 14.75
C GLU A 11 21.95 15.98 15.25
N MET A 12 20.65 15.74 15.00
CA MET A 12 19.95 14.57 15.47
C MET A 12 20.52 13.47 14.61
N ASP A 13 21.62 12.90 15.13
CA ASP A 13 22.57 11.97 14.54
C ASP A 13 21.83 11.17 13.49
N SER A 14 22.11 11.40 12.20
CA SER A 14 21.27 10.99 11.06
C SER A 14 20.73 9.58 11.26
N VAL A 15 19.58 9.46 11.94
CA VAL A 15 19.07 8.16 12.32
C VAL A 15 18.70 7.56 10.98
N ASP A 16 19.30 6.44 10.65
CA ASP A 16 18.93 5.71 9.45
C ASP A 16 17.48 5.26 9.64
N ARG A 17 16.55 6.10 9.18
CA ARG A 17 15.10 5.97 9.32
C ARG A 17 14.65 4.59 8.80
N ALA A 18 15.25 4.15 7.69
CA ALA A 18 15.01 2.84 7.11
C ALA A 18 15.52 1.70 8.01
N ALA A 19 16.72 1.84 8.59
CA ALA A 19 17.23 0.87 9.56
C ALA A 19 16.36 0.78 10.82
N ALA A 20 15.85 1.91 11.34
CA ALA A 20 14.94 1.95 12.47
C ALA A 20 13.61 1.24 12.16
N ARG A 21 12.98 1.54 11.02
CA ARG A 21 11.77 0.83 10.55
C ARG A 21 11.98 -0.66 10.39
N LYS A 22 13.07 -1.06 9.74
CA LYS A 22 13.43 -2.47 9.56
C LYS A 22 13.62 -3.16 10.90
N THR A 23 14.29 -2.49 11.84
CA THR A 23 14.48 -2.98 13.20
C THR A 23 13.12 -3.23 13.84
N ALA A 24 12.18 -2.28 13.78
CA ALA A 24 10.79 -2.44 14.24
C ALA A 24 10.10 -3.67 13.65
N MET A 25 10.18 -3.88 12.33
CA MET A 25 9.57 -5.04 11.67
C MET A 25 10.18 -6.37 12.13
N GLN A 26 11.48 -6.40 12.43
CA GLN A 26 12.11 -7.59 13.01
C GLN A 26 11.66 -7.86 14.45
N ALA A 27 11.42 -6.83 15.28
CA ALA A 27 10.82 -7.07 16.60
C ALA A 27 9.37 -7.50 16.51
N LEU A 28 8.58 -6.91 15.61
CA LEU A 28 7.22 -7.34 15.34
C LEU A 28 7.20 -8.86 15.00
N GLN A 29 8.11 -9.32 14.15
CA GLN A 29 8.25 -10.74 13.83
C GLN A 29 8.56 -11.60 15.06
N ARG A 30 9.56 -11.20 15.87
CA ARG A 30 9.96 -11.95 17.08
C ARG A 30 8.83 -11.99 18.11
N MET A 31 8.17 -10.87 18.33
CA MET A 31 7.03 -10.75 19.23
C MET A 31 5.87 -11.63 18.75
N ALA A 32 5.53 -11.60 17.46
CA ALA A 32 4.51 -12.47 16.87
C ALA A 32 4.88 -13.95 17.03
N ALA A 33 6.15 -14.34 16.89
CA ALA A 33 6.60 -15.71 17.12
C ALA A 33 6.36 -16.17 18.56
N THR A 34 6.72 -15.34 19.54
CA THR A 34 6.44 -15.63 20.95
C THR A 34 4.94 -15.69 21.21
N LEU A 35 4.16 -14.76 20.66
CA LEU A 35 2.73 -14.68 20.88
C LEU A 35 1.97 -15.85 20.26
N PHE A 36 2.27 -16.24 19.02
CA PHE A 36 1.64 -17.40 18.38
C PHE A 36 2.00 -18.73 19.04
N ALA A 37 3.14 -18.81 19.72
CA ALA A 37 3.53 -19.99 20.49
C ALA A 37 2.73 -20.09 21.80
N SER A 38 2.51 -18.97 22.50
CA SER A 38 1.73 -18.94 23.74
C SER A 38 0.21 -18.90 23.52
N HIS A 39 -0.24 -18.35 22.40
CA HIS A 39 -1.64 -18.18 22.02
C HIS A 39 -1.88 -18.71 20.59
N PRO A 40 -2.00 -20.03 20.40
CA PRO A 40 -2.06 -20.65 19.07
C PRO A 40 -3.24 -20.24 18.20
N GLN A 41 -4.29 -19.68 18.81
CA GLN A 41 -5.49 -19.17 18.13
C GLN A 41 -5.22 -17.92 17.30
N TYR A 42 -4.24 -17.08 17.69
CA TYR A 42 -3.91 -15.89 16.93
C TYR A 42 -3.24 -16.26 15.59
N ARG A 43 -3.66 -15.56 14.54
CA ARG A 43 -3.19 -15.73 13.17
C ARG A 43 -2.47 -14.50 12.64
N SER A 44 -2.64 -13.34 13.28
CA SER A 44 -1.93 -12.12 12.91
C SER A 44 -1.65 -11.21 14.11
N VAL A 45 -0.69 -10.32 13.92
CA VAL A 45 -0.35 -9.22 14.82
C VAL A 45 -0.10 -7.97 13.98
N MET A 46 -0.92 -6.94 14.13
CA MET A 46 -0.78 -5.65 13.48
C MET A 46 -0.13 -4.66 14.44
N PHE A 47 0.76 -3.84 13.89
CA PHE A 47 1.47 -2.76 14.55
C PHE A 47 1.07 -1.46 13.86
N GLY A 48 0.55 -0.51 14.63
CA GLY A 48 0.18 0.82 14.18
C GLY A 48 1.00 1.89 14.87
N VAL A 49 1.10 3.05 14.24
CA VAL A 49 1.86 4.21 14.71
C VAL A 49 0.99 5.46 14.77
N ALA A 50 1.23 6.32 15.74
CA ALA A 50 0.57 7.60 15.93
C ALA A 50 1.59 8.67 16.33
N GLN A 51 1.36 9.91 15.93
CA GLN A 51 2.04 11.07 16.49
C GLN A 51 0.98 11.97 17.08
N TYR A 52 1.23 12.51 18.26
CA TYR A 52 0.34 13.49 18.89
C TYR A 52 1.02 14.85 18.89
N TRP A 53 0.25 15.89 18.58
CA TRP A 53 0.65 17.26 18.83
C TRP A 53 0.04 17.71 20.16
N ALA A 54 0.84 18.36 21.03
CA ALA A 54 0.42 19.12 22.23
C ALA A 54 0.62 18.53 23.66
N ASP A 55 1.64 17.72 23.92
CA ASP A 55 2.20 17.62 25.28
C ASP A 55 3.66 18.04 25.30
N GLU A 56 4.25 18.17 26.49
CA GLU A 56 5.58 18.75 26.76
C GLU A 56 6.78 18.04 26.06
N ALA A 57 6.51 17.15 25.08
CA ALA A 57 7.43 16.39 24.24
C ALA A 57 7.01 16.47 22.75
N ASP A 58 6.93 17.71 22.22
CA ASP A 58 6.39 18.23 20.93
C ASP A 58 6.44 17.37 19.62
N ASP A 59 6.89 16.12 19.60
CA ASP A 59 7.09 15.30 18.40
C ASP A 59 7.06 13.76 18.59
N ALA A 60 6.68 13.22 19.76
CA ALA A 60 6.75 11.77 20.02
C ALA A 60 5.92 10.90 19.06
N VAL A 61 6.51 9.82 18.56
CA VAL A 61 5.81 8.80 17.75
C VAL A 61 5.58 7.54 18.57
N HIS A 62 4.31 7.32 18.89
CA HIS A 62 3.82 6.17 19.65
C HIS A 62 3.48 5.00 18.75
N TYR A 63 3.33 3.83 19.37
CA TYR A 63 2.83 2.64 18.70
C TYR A 63 1.78 1.89 19.51
N ASP A 64 0.96 1.13 18.79
CA ASP A 64 0.03 0.15 19.37
C ASP A 64 0.14 -1.18 18.60
N VAL A 65 -0.17 -2.27 19.27
CA VAL A 65 -0.11 -3.63 18.74
C VAL A 65 -1.45 -4.32 18.99
N CYS A 66 -2.04 -4.86 17.94
CA CYS A 66 -3.26 -5.68 18.01
C CYS A 66 -3.01 -7.08 17.45
N ALA A 67 -3.20 -8.10 18.28
CA ALA A 67 -3.26 -9.49 17.86
C ALA A 67 -4.69 -9.89 17.47
N SER A 68 -4.83 -10.79 16.51
CA SER A 68 -6.14 -11.26 16.03
C SER A 68 -6.12 -12.73 15.65
N GLU A 69 -7.22 -13.43 15.90
CA GLU A 69 -7.52 -14.75 15.33
C GLU A 69 -7.73 -14.70 13.80
N ARG A 70 -7.86 -13.50 13.23
CA ARG A 70 -7.97 -13.26 11.79
C ARG A 70 -6.58 -13.17 11.16
N THR A 71 -6.52 -13.32 9.84
CA THR A 71 -5.29 -13.00 9.08
C THR A 71 -5.03 -11.50 8.96
N MET A 72 -6.02 -10.67 9.29
CA MET A 72 -5.96 -9.22 9.33
C MET A 72 -6.80 -8.73 10.53
N PRO A 73 -6.21 -8.08 11.54
CA PRO A 73 -6.97 -7.46 12.61
C PRO A 73 -7.88 -6.37 12.08
N LEU A 74 -9.01 -6.12 12.76
CA LEU A 74 -9.75 -4.88 12.56
C LEU A 74 -8.95 -3.72 13.15
N TRP A 75 -8.92 -2.62 12.42
CA TRP A 75 -8.20 -1.43 12.81
C TRP A 75 -9.01 -0.17 12.55
N PRO A 76 -9.17 0.72 13.53
CA PRO A 76 -8.54 0.64 14.85
C PRO A 76 -9.12 -0.46 15.73
N HIS A 77 -8.27 -1.03 16.58
CA HIS A 77 -8.72 -1.94 17.62
C HIS A 77 -9.64 -1.19 18.59
N ARG A 78 -10.69 -1.86 19.07
CA ARG A 78 -11.64 -1.31 20.03
C ARG A 78 -11.67 -2.18 21.27
N CYS A 79 -11.27 -1.63 22.41
CA CYS A 79 -11.43 -2.28 23.71
C CYS A 79 -11.76 -1.29 24.83
N ASP A 80 -12.20 -1.83 25.95
CA ASP A 80 -12.57 -1.09 27.17
C ASP A 80 -11.38 -0.40 27.86
N GLN A 81 -10.15 -0.84 27.58
CA GLN A 81 -8.91 -0.25 28.13
C GLN A 81 -8.32 0.88 27.27
N THR A 82 -8.77 1.04 26.02
CA THR A 82 -8.22 2.06 25.09
C THR A 82 -8.85 3.44 25.23
N VAL A 83 -9.70 3.68 26.23
CA VAL A 83 -10.52 4.90 26.26
C VAL A 83 -10.21 5.76 27.48
N TRP A 84 -9.62 6.92 27.19
CA TRP A 84 -9.71 8.13 28.00
C TRP A 84 -11.03 8.90 27.73
N ASP A 85 -12.00 8.26 27.06
CA ASP A 85 -13.22 8.90 26.53
C ASP A 85 -14.49 8.07 26.78
N ASP A 86 -15.62 8.74 26.97
CA ASP A 86 -16.84 8.26 27.69
C ASP A 86 -17.70 7.19 26.97
N GLY A 87 -17.20 6.54 25.92
CA GLY A 87 -17.94 5.57 25.12
C GLY A 87 -17.49 4.14 25.40
N GLY A 88 -18.21 3.40 26.25
CA GLY A 88 -17.93 1.98 26.48
C GLY A 88 -17.98 1.18 25.18
N TYR A 89 -16.83 0.80 24.64
CA TYR A 89 -16.72 -0.04 23.46
C TYR A 89 -16.76 -1.52 23.86
N GLU A 90 -17.48 -2.33 23.08
CA GLU A 90 -17.40 -3.79 23.21
C GLU A 90 -16.09 -4.28 22.59
N ASN A 91 -15.35 -5.11 23.34
CA ASN A 91 -14.15 -5.76 22.86
C ASN A 91 -14.46 -6.55 21.58
N VAL A 92 -13.64 -6.37 20.54
CA VAL A 92 -13.77 -7.15 19.30
C VAL A 92 -13.44 -8.62 19.59
N PRO A 93 -14.37 -9.58 19.41
CA PRO A 93 -14.11 -10.98 19.72
C PRO A 93 -12.95 -11.54 18.89
N GLY A 94 -12.03 -12.23 19.57
CA GLY A 94 -10.84 -12.84 18.96
C GLY A 94 -9.70 -11.84 18.69
N GLU A 95 -9.81 -10.61 19.17
CA GLU A 95 -8.75 -9.60 19.09
C GLU A 95 -8.35 -9.12 20.48
N ALA A 96 -7.08 -8.74 20.61
CA ALA A 96 -6.54 -8.17 21.82
C ALA A 96 -5.41 -7.21 21.49
N CYS A 97 -5.32 -6.08 22.19
CA CYS A 97 -4.18 -5.17 22.10
C CYS A 97 -3.27 -5.23 23.32
N MET A 98 -2.20 -4.45 23.33
CA MET A 98 -1.28 -4.36 24.47
C MET A 98 -1.93 -3.95 25.80
N ASN A 99 -3.10 -3.30 25.75
CA ASN A 99 -3.82 -2.84 26.95
C ASN A 99 -4.84 -3.87 27.48
N CYS A 100 -5.54 -4.61 26.61
CA CYS A 100 -6.58 -5.56 27.01
C CYS A 100 -6.15 -7.04 26.93
N GLY A 101 -5.04 -7.33 26.25
CA GLY A 101 -4.56 -8.68 25.98
C GLY A 101 -3.53 -9.18 26.97
N GLU A 102 -3.76 -10.36 27.55
CA GLU A 102 -2.73 -11.04 28.34
C GLU A 102 -1.57 -11.47 27.43
N GLY A 103 -0.34 -11.10 27.80
CA GLY A 103 0.88 -11.56 27.13
C GLY A 103 1.23 -10.85 25.82
N ILE A 104 0.49 -9.81 25.42
CA ILE A 104 0.90 -8.93 24.33
C ILE A 104 1.93 -7.95 24.89
N GLY A 105 3.21 -8.21 24.60
CA GLY A 105 4.32 -7.42 25.10
C GLY A 105 4.59 -6.13 24.30
N TYR A 106 5.48 -5.31 24.83
CA TYR A 106 6.01 -4.13 24.16
C TYR A 106 7.01 -4.52 23.04
N LEU A 107 7.10 -3.69 22.00
CA LEU A 107 8.24 -3.73 21.08
C LEU A 107 9.45 -3.20 21.85
N GLY A 108 10.23 -4.10 22.45
CA GLY A 108 11.27 -3.78 23.46
C GLY A 108 12.46 -2.93 23.02
N MET A 109 12.36 -2.18 21.92
CA MET A 109 13.37 -1.26 21.39
C MET A 109 12.76 0.04 20.86
N TRP A 110 11.51 0.32 21.21
CA TRP A 110 10.81 1.51 20.74
C TRP A 110 11.21 2.73 21.57
N ASP A 111 11.62 3.78 20.88
CA ASP A 111 12.08 5.05 21.45
C ASP A 111 11.16 6.16 20.94
N ASP A 112 10.05 6.37 21.66
CA ASP A 112 8.94 7.27 21.26
C ASP A 112 9.45 8.68 20.91
N ASN A 113 10.46 9.16 21.64
CA ASN A 113 10.98 10.53 21.55
C ASN A 113 12.32 10.63 20.80
N GLY A 114 12.73 9.58 20.08
CA GLY A 114 14.01 9.56 19.38
C GLY A 114 13.90 8.91 18.04
N ALA A 115 14.47 7.71 17.89
CA ALA A 115 14.54 7.05 16.58
C ALA A 115 13.16 6.78 15.96
N ALA A 116 12.09 6.65 16.75
CA ALA A 116 10.74 6.43 16.24
C ALA A 116 10.20 7.65 15.46
N ILE A 117 10.55 8.87 15.86
CA ILE A 117 10.06 10.10 15.25
C ILE A 117 10.42 10.13 13.77
N GLY A 118 11.72 10.20 13.47
CA GLY A 118 12.19 10.22 12.08
C GLY A 118 11.82 8.94 11.31
N ALA A 119 11.64 7.81 11.98
CA ALA A 119 11.32 6.55 11.33
C ALA A 119 9.84 6.42 10.93
N PHE A 120 8.91 6.99 11.70
CA PHE A 120 7.49 6.67 11.59
C PHE A 120 6.56 7.88 11.52
N GLU A 121 7.02 9.10 11.82
CA GLU A 121 6.19 10.31 11.72
C GLU A 121 5.52 10.39 10.35
N ALA A 122 6.26 10.07 9.28
CA ALA A 122 5.75 10.13 7.92
C ALA A 122 4.55 9.19 7.65
N TYR A 123 4.30 8.23 8.54
CA TYR A 123 3.19 7.26 8.47
C TYR A 123 2.05 7.55 9.44
N CYS A 124 2.19 8.55 10.31
CA CYS A 124 1.15 8.92 11.27
C CYS A 124 0.18 9.95 10.67
N HIS A 125 -1.02 10.00 11.24
CA HIS A 125 -2.06 10.96 10.87
C HIS A 125 -1.62 12.39 11.20
N GLU A 126 -1.70 13.32 10.24
CA GLU A 126 -1.22 14.71 10.44
C GLU A 126 -2.05 15.47 11.48
N ALA A 127 -3.36 15.22 11.54
CA ALA A 127 -4.25 15.87 12.51
C ALA A 127 -4.37 15.09 13.84
N GLY A 128 -3.43 14.19 14.14
CA GLY A 128 -3.45 13.43 15.39
C GLY A 128 -3.29 14.33 16.63
N SER A 129 -4.09 14.07 17.66
CA SER A 129 -4.08 14.84 18.91
C SER A 129 -4.29 13.90 20.11
N GLN A 130 -3.70 14.20 21.26
CA GLN A 130 -3.95 13.43 22.49
C GLN A 130 -5.40 13.49 22.96
N GLU A 131 -6.14 14.53 22.54
CA GLU A 131 -7.57 14.67 22.80
C GLU A 131 -8.42 13.74 21.94
N GLU A 132 -7.83 13.19 20.87
CA GLU A 132 -8.51 12.26 19.99
C GLU A 132 -8.30 10.81 20.43
N SER A 133 -9.26 9.96 20.10
CA SER A 133 -9.16 8.53 20.44
C SER A 133 -7.96 7.86 19.76
N SER A 134 -7.40 6.79 20.36
CA SER A 134 -6.43 5.92 19.67
C SER A 134 -6.95 5.43 18.31
N ALA A 135 -8.28 5.29 18.21
CA ALA A 135 -8.93 4.91 16.99
C ALA A 135 -8.79 5.93 15.85
N HIS A 136 -8.69 7.21 16.19
CA HIS A 136 -8.42 8.28 15.24
C HIS A 136 -6.93 8.42 14.94
N ASN A 137 -6.09 8.33 15.98
CA ASN A 137 -4.68 8.70 15.86
C ASN A 137 -3.79 7.64 15.22
N TYR A 138 -4.00 6.36 15.54
CA TYR A 138 -3.09 5.32 15.08
C TYR A 138 -3.45 4.81 13.70
N LEU A 139 -2.45 4.74 12.83
CA LEU A 139 -2.54 4.14 11.50
C LEU A 139 -1.74 2.83 11.45
N PRO A 140 -2.24 1.76 10.80
CA PRO A 140 -1.47 0.54 10.63
C PRO A 140 -0.19 0.81 9.86
N TYR A 141 0.91 0.27 10.34
CA TYR A 141 2.19 0.32 9.65
C TYR A 141 2.64 -1.07 9.20
N GLY A 142 2.61 -2.05 10.09
CA GLY A 142 3.15 -3.38 9.83
C GLY A 142 2.21 -4.48 10.30
N ILE A 143 2.32 -5.64 9.68
CA ILE A 143 1.58 -6.84 10.11
C ILE A 143 2.46 -8.07 10.01
N ALA A 144 2.43 -8.88 11.06
CA ALA A 144 2.96 -10.25 11.06
C ALA A 144 1.81 -11.25 10.94
N ARG A 145 1.91 -12.21 10.02
CA ARG A 145 0.91 -13.26 9.81
C ARG A 145 1.51 -14.64 9.96
N LYS A 146 0.77 -15.52 10.62
CA LYS A 146 1.09 -16.95 10.69
C LYS A 146 0.81 -17.60 9.34
N THR A 147 1.83 -18.16 8.74
CA THR A 147 1.75 -18.92 7.48
C THR A 147 2.04 -20.40 7.75
N GLY A 148 1.83 -21.26 6.75
CA GLY A 148 2.15 -22.69 6.88
C GLY A 148 3.63 -22.96 7.18
N ASP A 149 4.50 -22.07 6.69
CA ASP A 149 5.96 -22.23 6.74
C ASP A 149 6.64 -21.30 7.77
N GLY A 150 5.88 -20.49 8.52
CA GLY A 150 6.45 -19.59 9.54
C GLY A 150 5.62 -18.33 9.79
N ILE A 151 6.30 -17.19 9.83
CA ILE A 151 5.70 -15.87 10.05
C ILE A 151 6.18 -14.94 8.95
N GLU A 152 5.23 -14.46 8.16
CA GLU A 152 5.43 -13.43 7.15
C GLU A 152 5.21 -12.05 7.79
N VAL A 153 6.05 -11.08 7.44
CA VAL A 153 5.90 -9.69 7.87
C VAL A 153 5.77 -8.80 6.65
N GLU A 154 4.76 -7.94 6.66
CA GLU A 154 4.43 -7.02 5.57
C GLU A 154 4.29 -5.60 6.12
N ILE A 155 4.79 -4.61 5.39
CA ILE A 155 4.46 -3.20 5.60
C ILE A 155 3.12 -2.95 4.92
N VAL A 156 2.13 -2.56 5.71
CA VAL A 156 0.77 -2.21 5.25
C VAL A 156 0.46 -0.73 5.40
N GLY A 157 1.31 0.01 6.11
CA GLY A 157 1.20 1.44 6.26
C GLY A 157 1.55 2.17 4.99
N ARG A 158 0.74 3.18 4.69
CA ARG A 158 0.95 4.10 3.58
C ARG A 158 1.59 5.36 4.12
N LEU A 159 2.53 5.90 3.36
CA LEU A 159 3.12 7.19 3.70
C LEU A 159 2.03 8.26 3.70
N GLN A 160 1.94 9.07 4.76
CA GLN A 160 0.97 10.15 4.91
C GLN A 160 1.63 11.52 4.69
N ARG A 161 2.89 11.68 5.13
CA ARG A 161 3.59 12.98 5.13
C ARG A 161 4.90 12.93 4.34
N PRO A 162 5.16 13.91 3.45
CA PRO A 162 6.32 13.87 2.57
C PRO A 162 7.69 14.30 3.15
N GLU A 163 7.78 14.88 4.36
CA GLU A 163 9.00 15.65 4.66
C GLU A 163 10.23 14.78 5.00
N ASN A 164 11.32 15.08 4.25
CA ASN A 164 12.69 14.58 4.40
C ASN A 164 12.99 13.11 4.07
N GLU A 165 12.05 12.31 3.55
CA GLU A 165 12.39 10.98 3.01
C GLU A 165 12.93 11.00 1.57
N SER A 166 12.51 11.97 0.75
CA SER A 166 12.88 12.04 -0.68
C SER A 166 14.26 12.68 -0.93
N GLN A 167 14.87 13.30 0.09
CA GLN A 167 16.23 13.81 -0.01
C GLN A 167 17.22 12.65 0.04
N TYR A 168 17.30 11.92 -1.07
CA TYR A 168 18.28 10.88 -1.26
C TYR A 168 19.67 11.50 -1.38
N GLU A 169 20.43 11.47 -0.29
CA GLU A 169 21.87 11.81 -0.28
C GLU A 169 22.76 10.59 -0.58
N GLY A 170 22.19 9.48 -1.09
CA GLY A 170 22.99 8.29 -1.35
C GLY A 170 23.92 8.45 -2.55
N GLU A 171 25.02 7.70 -2.53
CA GLU A 171 25.94 7.62 -3.65
C GLU A 171 25.29 6.91 -4.84
N ASP A 172 25.56 7.40 -6.05
CA ASP A 172 25.13 6.76 -7.29
C ASP A 172 25.56 5.27 -7.32
N ASP A 173 24.66 4.42 -7.82
CA ASP A 173 24.95 3.01 -8.00
C ASP A 173 25.97 2.80 -9.12
N ALA A 174 27.25 2.75 -8.75
CA ALA A 174 28.35 2.46 -9.67
C ALA A 174 28.20 1.12 -10.41
N THR A 175 27.25 0.26 -10.01
CA THR A 175 26.83 -0.94 -10.77
C THR A 175 26.57 -0.62 -12.25
N TRP A 176 26.06 0.57 -12.55
CA TRP A 176 25.67 0.96 -13.90
C TRP A 176 26.73 1.82 -14.63
N ASP A 177 27.90 2.06 -14.04
CA ASP A 177 28.98 2.80 -14.73
C ASP A 177 29.54 2.01 -15.93
N ASP A 178 29.55 0.68 -15.80
CA ASP A 178 29.96 -0.25 -16.84
C ASP A 178 28.97 -0.24 -18.02
N ALA A 179 29.47 0.07 -19.22
CA ALA A 179 28.64 0.18 -20.42
C ALA A 179 27.89 -1.12 -20.78
N ARG A 180 28.48 -2.28 -20.48
CA ARG A 180 27.85 -3.58 -20.72
C ARG A 180 26.82 -3.90 -19.65
N ALA A 181 27.02 -3.50 -18.39
CA ALA A 181 25.96 -3.57 -17.38
C ALA A 181 24.72 -2.76 -17.80
N ARG A 182 24.92 -1.55 -18.33
CA ARG A 182 23.83 -0.72 -18.87
C ARG A 182 23.10 -1.36 -20.05
N GLU A 183 23.83 -1.90 -21.02
CA GLU A 183 23.22 -2.61 -22.15
C GLU A 183 22.38 -3.80 -21.67
N LEU A 184 22.86 -4.56 -20.70
CA LEU A 184 22.11 -5.68 -20.12
C LEU A 184 20.89 -5.20 -19.31
N LEU A 185 20.99 -4.07 -18.59
CA LEU A 185 19.85 -3.45 -17.92
C LEU A 185 18.80 -2.96 -18.92
N GLU A 186 19.21 -2.37 -20.03
CA GLU A 186 18.31 -1.97 -21.12
C GLU A 186 17.58 -3.18 -21.72
N LEU A 187 18.22 -4.34 -21.83
CA LEU A 187 17.56 -5.58 -22.26
C LEU A 187 16.52 -6.07 -21.24
N VAL A 188 16.79 -5.94 -19.94
CA VAL A 188 15.80 -6.21 -18.89
C VAL A 188 14.63 -5.23 -19.00
N ALA A 189 14.92 -3.93 -19.17
CA ALA A 189 13.91 -2.88 -19.31
C ALA A 189 13.04 -3.06 -20.55
N ALA A 190 13.61 -3.49 -21.68
CA ALA A 190 12.88 -3.75 -22.92
C ALA A 190 11.96 -4.99 -22.85
N SER A 191 12.18 -5.90 -21.90
CA SER A 191 11.40 -7.12 -21.72
C SER A 191 11.25 -7.47 -20.24
N PRO A 192 10.53 -6.65 -19.46
CA PRO A 192 10.51 -6.75 -18.01
C PRO A 192 9.76 -7.99 -17.50
N ALA A 193 9.09 -8.77 -18.35
CA ALA A 193 8.53 -10.07 -17.93
C ALA A 193 9.51 -11.24 -18.13
N ASP A 194 10.61 -11.06 -18.88
CA ASP A 194 11.54 -12.14 -19.25
C ASP A 194 12.67 -12.30 -18.22
N ASP A 195 12.82 -13.51 -17.67
CA ASP A 195 13.90 -13.83 -16.74
C ASP A 195 15.24 -14.05 -17.46
N GLY A 196 15.25 -14.29 -18.77
CA GLY A 196 16.46 -14.52 -19.57
C GLY A 196 17.48 -13.38 -19.46
N PRO A 197 17.13 -12.13 -19.83
CA PRO A 197 18.00 -10.97 -19.67
C PRO A 197 18.46 -10.75 -18.23
N ARG A 198 17.61 -11.04 -17.24
CA ARG A 198 17.94 -10.92 -15.81
C ARG A 198 19.02 -11.90 -15.39
N ARG A 199 18.96 -13.15 -15.87
CA ARG A 199 19.99 -14.17 -15.60
C ARG A 199 21.34 -13.75 -16.19
N VAL A 200 21.34 -13.27 -17.44
CA VAL A 200 22.57 -12.79 -18.08
C VAL A 200 23.18 -11.60 -17.33
N LEU A 201 22.36 -10.66 -16.88
CA LEU A 201 22.81 -9.54 -16.05
C LEU A 201 23.34 -10.03 -14.68
N ALA A 202 22.65 -10.97 -14.04
CA ALA A 202 23.09 -11.54 -12.77
C ALA A 202 24.46 -12.21 -12.89
N ASP A 203 24.65 -13.07 -13.89
CA ASP A 203 25.92 -13.75 -14.17
C ASP A 203 27.04 -12.74 -14.44
N TYR A 204 26.76 -11.70 -15.25
CA TYR A 204 27.73 -10.65 -15.56
C TYR A 204 28.19 -9.85 -14.32
N LEU A 205 27.26 -9.55 -13.42
CA LEU A 205 27.55 -8.83 -12.18
C LEU A 205 28.27 -9.72 -11.16
N LEU A 206 27.92 -11.01 -11.10
CA LEU A 206 28.61 -12.01 -10.26
C LEU A 206 30.07 -12.20 -10.65
N GLU A 207 30.39 -12.23 -11.96
CA GLU A 207 31.77 -12.28 -12.45
C GLU A 207 32.64 -11.08 -12.01
N ARG A 208 31.99 -9.98 -11.62
CA ARG A 208 32.63 -8.75 -11.11
C ARG A 208 32.53 -8.60 -9.60
N GLU A 209 32.10 -9.65 -8.91
CA GLU A 209 31.90 -9.65 -7.45
C GLU A 209 30.93 -8.55 -6.99
N ASN A 210 30.00 -8.12 -7.86
CA ASN A 210 29.00 -7.14 -7.50
C ASN A 210 27.82 -7.83 -6.77
N PRO A 211 27.47 -7.42 -5.53
CA PRO A 211 26.44 -8.07 -4.72
C PRO A 211 25.04 -8.03 -5.37
N ARG A 212 24.81 -7.08 -6.28
CA ARG A 212 23.56 -7.00 -7.06
C ARG A 212 23.36 -8.24 -7.93
N GLY A 213 24.43 -8.83 -8.46
CA GLY A 213 24.37 -10.07 -9.22
C GLY A 213 23.88 -11.25 -8.39
N GLU A 214 24.41 -11.41 -7.18
CA GLU A 214 23.98 -12.42 -6.22
C GLU A 214 22.49 -12.24 -5.88
N TYR A 215 22.08 -11.02 -5.56
CA TYR A 215 20.68 -10.73 -5.23
C TYR A 215 19.71 -11.06 -6.36
N ILE A 216 20.03 -10.70 -7.61
CA ILE A 216 19.20 -11.03 -8.78
C ILE A 216 19.14 -12.54 -8.96
N ALA A 217 20.27 -13.25 -8.90
CA ALA A 217 20.31 -14.70 -9.06
C ALA A 217 19.44 -15.43 -8.02
N LEU A 218 19.61 -15.10 -6.73
CA LEU A 218 18.82 -15.67 -5.64
C LEU A 218 17.32 -15.34 -5.78
N SER A 219 16.99 -14.16 -6.29
CA SER A 219 15.61 -13.72 -6.50
C SER A 219 14.91 -14.40 -7.69
N LEU A 220 15.65 -15.07 -8.57
CA LEU A 220 15.14 -15.80 -9.75
C LEU A 220 14.96 -17.31 -9.49
N GLU A 221 15.26 -17.77 -8.28
CA GLU A 221 15.04 -19.16 -7.88
C GLU A 221 13.54 -19.46 -7.74
N LYS A 222 13.06 -20.48 -8.44
CA LYS A 222 11.62 -20.84 -8.47
C LYS A 222 11.12 -21.43 -7.15
N SER A 223 12.03 -22.01 -6.37
CA SER A 223 11.72 -22.67 -5.11
C SER A 223 12.90 -22.46 -4.15
N PRO A 224 13.08 -21.23 -3.65
CA PRO A 224 14.22 -20.90 -2.82
C PRO A 224 14.15 -21.63 -1.48
N SER A 225 15.30 -22.12 -0.99
CA SER A 225 15.40 -22.63 0.38
C SER A 225 15.31 -21.49 1.39
N ALA A 226 15.07 -21.81 2.67
CA ALA A 226 15.09 -20.81 3.74
C ALA A 226 16.43 -20.06 3.83
N GLU A 227 17.55 -20.72 3.51
CA GLU A 227 18.89 -20.09 3.46
C GLU A 227 19.01 -19.09 2.30
N ILE A 228 18.49 -19.42 1.12
CA ILE A 228 18.45 -18.52 -0.04
C ILE A 228 17.60 -17.28 0.26
N VAL A 229 16.41 -17.47 0.86
CA VAL A 229 15.54 -16.36 1.28
C VAL A 229 16.27 -15.46 2.27
N LYS A 230 16.86 -16.05 3.31
CA LYS A 230 17.61 -15.31 4.32
C LYS A 230 18.75 -14.49 3.71
N ARG A 231 19.58 -15.09 2.85
CA ARG A 231 20.70 -14.40 2.21
C ARG A 231 20.23 -13.28 1.26
N ARG A 232 19.17 -13.52 0.50
CA ARG A 232 18.55 -12.51 -0.37
C ARG A 232 18.08 -11.31 0.45
N ASP A 233 17.41 -11.56 1.57
CA ASP A 233 16.87 -10.51 2.42
C ASP A 233 17.98 -9.75 3.16
N GLU A 234 19.08 -10.42 3.55
CA GLU A 234 20.32 -9.80 4.06
C GLU A 234 20.95 -8.85 3.03
N LEU A 235 21.06 -9.29 1.77
CA LEU A 235 21.61 -8.46 0.68
C LEU A 235 20.75 -7.22 0.40
N LEU A 236 19.43 -7.38 0.34
CA LEU A 236 18.53 -6.24 0.16
C LEU A 236 18.66 -5.27 1.33
N ALA A 237 18.62 -5.77 2.54
CA ALA A 237 18.83 -5.00 3.75
C ALA A 237 20.12 -4.17 3.77
N GLU A 238 21.21 -4.69 3.19
CA GLU A 238 22.52 -4.03 3.18
C GLU A 238 22.66 -3.01 2.05
N HIS A 239 21.97 -3.23 0.92
CA HIS A 239 22.24 -2.51 -0.32
C HIS A 239 21.04 -1.81 -0.96
N GLU A 240 19.82 -1.94 -0.41
CA GLU A 240 18.60 -1.35 -0.97
C GLU A 240 18.75 0.14 -1.27
N ARG A 241 19.35 0.90 -0.33
CA ARG A 241 19.61 2.34 -0.52
C ARG A 241 20.42 2.60 -1.78
N ARG A 242 21.42 1.77 -2.08
CA ARG A 242 22.25 1.91 -3.29
C ARG A 242 21.53 1.42 -4.55
N TRP A 243 20.54 0.53 -4.46
CA TRP A 243 19.93 -0.07 -5.65
C TRP A 243 18.70 0.66 -6.20
N LEU A 244 18.16 1.64 -5.48
CA LEU A 244 17.04 2.48 -5.93
C LEU A 244 17.37 3.87 -6.54
N PRO A 245 18.62 4.37 -6.64
CA PRO A 245 18.92 5.81 -6.76
C PRO A 245 18.26 6.47 -7.96
N SER A 246 18.17 5.76 -9.09
CA SER A 246 17.64 6.30 -10.34
C SER A 246 16.17 6.74 -10.30
N ILE A 247 15.41 6.35 -9.27
CA ILE A 247 14.02 6.79 -9.04
C ILE A 247 13.77 7.25 -7.60
N ALA A 248 14.81 7.28 -6.76
CA ALA A 248 14.69 7.50 -5.32
C ALA A 248 14.18 8.90 -4.96
N ASP A 249 14.43 9.92 -5.79
CA ASP A 249 13.90 11.27 -5.59
C ASP A 249 12.35 11.33 -5.63
N ALA A 250 11.69 10.37 -6.28
CA ALA A 250 10.23 10.33 -6.41
C ALA A 250 9.59 9.14 -5.67
N VAL A 251 10.40 8.21 -5.16
CA VAL A 251 9.94 6.95 -4.59
C VAL A 251 10.56 6.79 -3.20
N PRO A 252 9.77 6.92 -2.12
CA PRO A 252 10.21 6.61 -0.78
C PRO A 252 10.69 5.17 -0.71
N MET A 253 11.92 4.93 -0.25
CA MET A 253 12.56 3.60 -0.28
C MET A 253 11.72 2.51 0.40
N CYS A 254 11.12 2.86 1.54
CA CYS A 254 10.27 2.01 2.36
C CYS A 254 8.95 1.60 1.68
N SER A 255 8.58 2.23 0.57
CA SER A 255 7.38 1.88 -0.21
C SER A 255 7.64 0.85 -1.31
N VAL A 256 8.91 0.46 -1.52
CA VAL A 256 9.29 -0.37 -2.66
C VAL A 256 9.15 -1.85 -2.34
N ARG A 257 8.41 -2.56 -3.21
CA ARG A 257 8.40 -4.02 -3.22
C ARG A 257 9.32 -4.55 -4.30
N TRP A 258 10.20 -5.46 -3.91
CA TRP A 258 11.17 -6.08 -4.81
C TRP A 258 10.75 -7.50 -5.22
N GLN A 259 10.97 -7.84 -6.49
CA GLN A 259 10.78 -9.20 -7.00
C GLN A 259 11.72 -9.46 -8.17
N ARG A 260 12.21 -10.70 -8.31
CA ARG A 260 13.13 -11.11 -9.41
C ARG A 260 14.36 -10.19 -9.52
N GLY A 261 14.78 -9.62 -8.39
CA GLY A 261 15.92 -8.71 -8.32
C GLY A 261 15.62 -7.24 -8.59
N PHE A 262 14.38 -6.83 -8.86
CA PHE A 262 14.04 -5.45 -9.27
C PHE A 262 12.82 -4.89 -8.53
N PRO A 263 12.63 -3.57 -8.47
CA PRO A 263 11.40 -2.96 -8.00
C PRO A 263 10.22 -3.37 -8.90
N VAL A 264 9.11 -3.80 -8.28
CA VAL A 264 7.87 -4.17 -9.00
C VAL A 264 6.64 -3.41 -8.52
N ALA A 265 6.68 -2.84 -7.32
CA ALA A 265 5.66 -1.92 -6.85
C ALA A 265 6.32 -0.79 -6.07
N ALA A 266 5.73 0.40 -6.14
CA ALA A 266 6.22 1.59 -5.44
C ALA A 266 5.06 2.55 -5.16
N GLU A 267 5.22 3.35 -4.11
CA GLU A 267 4.45 4.57 -3.93
C GLU A 267 5.23 5.76 -4.53
N VAL A 268 4.52 6.72 -5.11
CA VAL A 268 5.12 7.91 -5.74
C VAL A 268 4.75 9.15 -4.97
N LEU A 269 5.79 9.86 -4.58
CA LEU A 269 5.71 11.16 -3.95
C LEU A 269 6.79 12.05 -4.56
N ALA A 270 6.46 12.66 -5.69
CA ALA A 270 7.37 13.53 -6.42
C ALA A 270 7.01 15.00 -6.17
N GLY A 271 7.99 15.81 -5.77
CA GLY A 271 7.86 17.25 -5.69
C GLY A 271 8.21 17.96 -7.00
N GLU A 272 8.11 19.30 -6.96
CA GLU A 272 8.59 20.14 -8.05
C GLU A 272 10.12 19.99 -8.18
N GLY A 273 10.57 19.47 -9.32
CA GLY A 273 11.99 19.25 -9.62
C GLY A 273 12.41 17.77 -9.65
N ASP A 274 11.76 16.90 -8.86
CA ASP A 274 12.10 15.47 -8.82
C ASP A 274 11.78 14.76 -10.13
N VAL A 275 10.70 15.18 -10.79
CA VAL A 275 10.29 14.66 -12.10
C VAL A 275 11.44 14.69 -13.11
N ALA A 276 12.22 15.78 -13.16
CA ALA A 276 13.31 15.92 -14.12
C ALA A 276 14.48 14.97 -13.84
N LYS A 277 14.67 14.56 -12.57
CA LYS A 277 15.74 13.65 -12.14
C LYS A 277 15.40 12.20 -12.46
N VAL A 278 14.13 11.82 -12.30
CA VAL A 278 13.70 10.41 -12.42
C VAL A 278 13.17 10.05 -13.81
N ARG A 279 12.83 11.03 -14.65
CA ARG A 279 12.28 10.79 -16.00
C ARG A 279 13.32 10.09 -16.90
N GLY A 280 12.85 9.14 -17.71
CA GLY A 280 13.70 8.33 -18.59
C GLY A 280 14.55 7.27 -17.88
N SER A 281 14.44 7.16 -16.55
CA SER A 281 15.17 6.15 -15.78
C SER A 281 14.74 4.73 -16.13
N ALA A 282 15.72 3.85 -16.34
CA ALA A 282 15.48 2.41 -16.54
C ALA A 282 14.89 1.74 -15.28
N GLY A 283 15.03 2.35 -14.10
CA GLY A 283 14.44 1.86 -12.85
C GLY A 283 12.92 1.76 -12.88
N TRP A 284 12.25 2.54 -13.74
CA TRP A 284 10.80 2.48 -13.94
C TRP A 284 10.33 1.26 -14.72
N ALA A 285 11.19 0.63 -15.50
CA ALA A 285 10.76 -0.34 -16.51
C ALA A 285 10.21 -1.65 -15.94
N THR A 286 10.55 -1.98 -14.69
CA THR A 286 10.07 -3.18 -14.01
C THR A 286 8.92 -2.92 -13.05
N ILE A 287 8.51 -1.66 -12.84
CA ILE A 287 7.39 -1.34 -11.97
C ILE A 287 6.08 -1.78 -12.62
N GLU A 288 5.39 -2.70 -11.96
CA GLU A 288 4.10 -3.26 -12.38
C GLU A 288 2.93 -2.54 -11.71
N GLN A 289 3.14 -2.00 -10.50
CA GLN A 289 2.11 -1.33 -9.71
C GLN A 289 2.62 0.01 -9.17
N LEU A 290 1.86 1.08 -9.40
CA LEU A 290 2.19 2.42 -8.95
C LEU A 290 1.03 3.00 -8.15
N HIS A 291 1.28 3.27 -6.86
CA HIS A 291 0.37 4.04 -6.04
C HIS A 291 0.83 5.49 -6.01
N VAL A 292 -0.06 6.43 -6.33
CA VAL A 292 0.30 7.84 -6.42
C VAL A 292 -0.32 8.58 -5.25
N HIS A 293 0.52 9.27 -4.47
CA HIS A 293 0.06 10.11 -3.38
C HIS A 293 -0.61 11.38 -3.89
N ARG A 294 -1.53 11.92 -3.10
CA ARG A 294 -2.12 13.23 -3.41
C ARG A 294 -1.03 14.29 -3.53
N SER A 295 -1.24 15.25 -4.41
CA SER A 295 -0.29 16.33 -4.75
C SER A 295 0.99 15.91 -5.47
N SER A 296 1.27 14.60 -5.60
CA SER A 296 2.46 14.10 -6.30
C SER A 296 2.51 14.55 -7.77
N GLU A 297 3.67 15.07 -8.18
CA GLU A 297 3.92 15.46 -9.57
C GLU A 297 3.96 14.24 -10.51
N CYS A 298 3.59 14.47 -11.77
CA CYS A 298 3.47 13.38 -12.73
C CYS A 298 4.84 12.86 -13.22
N VAL A 299 5.22 11.67 -12.74
CA VAL A 299 6.42 10.94 -13.15
C VAL A 299 6.15 9.86 -14.21
N LEU A 300 4.92 9.78 -14.73
CA LEU A 300 4.55 8.80 -15.75
C LEU A 300 5.49 8.90 -16.96
N ASP A 301 6.14 7.80 -17.33
CA ASP A 301 7.17 7.77 -18.36
C ASP A 301 6.97 6.57 -19.29
N SER A 302 7.27 6.75 -20.58
CA SER A 302 7.27 5.67 -21.59
C SER A 302 8.18 4.48 -21.26
N ALA A 303 9.15 4.66 -20.36
CA ALA A 303 10.00 3.62 -19.81
C ALA A 303 9.23 2.62 -18.94
N MET A 304 8.05 2.96 -18.40
CA MET A 304 7.22 2.11 -17.54
C MET A 304 6.49 0.99 -18.32
N LEU A 305 7.26 0.13 -18.99
CA LEU A 305 6.76 -0.91 -19.89
C LEU A 305 6.05 -2.06 -19.16
N ALA A 306 6.36 -2.27 -17.87
CA ALA A 306 5.72 -3.28 -17.04
C ALA A 306 4.40 -2.82 -16.40
N LEU A 307 4.09 -1.51 -16.39
CA LEU A 307 3.01 -0.94 -15.58
C LEU A 307 1.63 -1.53 -15.94
N ARG A 308 0.98 -2.13 -14.92
CA ARG A 308 -0.34 -2.79 -14.98
C ARG A 308 -1.39 -2.11 -14.13
N GLU A 309 -0.99 -1.59 -12.98
CA GLU A 309 -1.89 -0.96 -12.03
C GLU A 309 -1.39 0.43 -11.71
N LEU A 310 -2.26 1.42 -11.85
CA LEU A 310 -1.93 2.83 -11.63
C LEU A 310 -3.07 3.51 -10.86
N GLY A 311 -2.74 4.17 -9.75
CA GLY A 311 -3.64 5.13 -9.11
C GLY A 311 -3.56 5.18 -7.59
N PRO A 312 -4.33 6.09 -6.96
CA PRO A 312 -5.25 7.04 -7.59
C PRO A 312 -4.49 8.14 -8.36
N ILE A 313 -4.96 8.51 -9.55
CA ILE A 313 -4.37 9.60 -10.33
C ILE A 313 -5.35 10.74 -10.60
N ASP A 314 -4.82 11.97 -10.70
CA ASP A 314 -5.57 13.18 -11.00
C ASP A 314 -5.57 13.56 -12.49
N GLU A 315 -6.11 14.73 -12.82
CA GLU A 315 -6.18 15.24 -14.20
C GLU A 315 -4.81 15.44 -14.87
N ARG A 316 -3.75 15.76 -14.11
CA ARG A 316 -2.39 15.97 -14.63
C ARG A 316 -1.83 14.66 -15.17
N TRP A 317 -1.99 13.61 -14.38
CA TRP A 317 -1.60 12.24 -14.76
C TRP A 317 -2.45 11.68 -15.89
N ILE A 318 -3.76 11.96 -15.91
CA ILE A 318 -4.64 11.57 -17.03
C ILE A 318 -4.18 12.21 -18.34
N ALA A 319 -3.76 13.48 -18.31
CA ALA A 319 -3.22 14.15 -19.49
C ALA A 319 -1.97 13.44 -20.02
N ALA A 320 -0.99 13.16 -19.16
CA ALA A 320 0.23 12.43 -19.54
C ALA A 320 -0.06 11.03 -20.09
N LEU A 321 -1.03 10.34 -19.50
CA LEU A 321 -1.47 9.00 -19.93
C LEU A 321 -2.04 9.03 -21.35
N VAL A 322 -2.85 10.03 -21.67
CA VAL A 322 -3.47 10.23 -23.00
C VAL A 322 -2.45 10.63 -24.05
N GLU A 323 -1.46 11.44 -23.66
CA GLU A 323 -0.42 11.97 -24.55
C GLU A 323 0.72 10.98 -24.83
N SER A 324 0.73 9.83 -24.14
CA SER A 324 1.77 8.83 -24.30
C SER A 324 1.93 8.39 -25.77
N PRO A 325 3.17 8.32 -26.29
CA PRO A 325 3.42 7.88 -27.66
C PRO A 325 3.22 6.37 -27.83
N LEU A 326 3.11 5.61 -26.74
CA LEU A 326 2.99 4.16 -26.74
C LEU A 326 1.69 3.70 -26.07
N PRO A 327 1.11 2.58 -26.53
CA PRO A 327 0.01 1.96 -25.80
C PRO A 327 0.51 1.43 -24.45
N TRP A 328 -0.23 1.76 -23.40
CA TRP A 328 0.02 1.27 -22.06
C TRP A 328 -0.40 -0.17 -21.90
N ALA A 329 0.31 -0.85 -21.01
CA ALA A 329 0.00 -2.19 -20.56
C ALA A 329 -0.95 -2.22 -19.35
N ILE A 330 -1.47 -1.05 -18.94
CA ILE A 330 -2.33 -0.81 -17.78
C ILE A 330 -3.64 -1.60 -17.93
N GLU A 331 -3.94 -2.41 -16.92
CA GLU A 331 -5.09 -3.30 -16.81
C GLU A 331 -6.08 -2.81 -15.74
N SER A 332 -5.58 -2.12 -14.71
CA SER A 332 -6.37 -1.49 -13.64
C SER A 332 -5.98 -0.02 -13.47
N LEU A 333 -6.97 0.86 -13.43
CA LEU A 333 -6.77 2.29 -13.24
C LEU A 333 -7.67 2.80 -12.11
N GLU A 334 -7.11 3.55 -11.17
CA GLU A 334 -7.86 4.29 -10.16
C GLU A 334 -7.67 5.79 -10.40
N ILE A 335 -8.77 6.55 -10.50
CA ILE A 335 -8.75 7.99 -10.75
C ILE A 335 -9.47 8.74 -9.65
N GLU A 336 -8.94 9.91 -9.32
CA GLU A 336 -9.51 10.86 -8.38
C GLU A 336 -9.68 12.21 -9.08
N LEU A 337 -10.92 12.70 -9.16
CA LEU A 337 -11.26 13.88 -9.94
C LEU A 337 -11.95 14.94 -9.08
N ASP A 338 -11.41 16.15 -9.10
CA ASP A 338 -12.05 17.32 -8.51
C ASP A 338 -13.28 17.76 -9.30
N ASP A 339 -13.23 17.66 -10.63
CA ASP A 339 -14.33 17.90 -11.56
C ASP A 339 -14.80 16.59 -12.22
N ALA A 340 -16.03 16.54 -12.70
CA ALA A 340 -16.59 15.35 -13.34
C ALA A 340 -16.16 15.17 -14.81
N ASP A 341 -15.14 15.89 -15.29
CA ASP A 341 -14.71 15.82 -16.69
C ASP A 341 -13.77 14.63 -16.97
N VAL A 342 -14.38 13.49 -17.32
CA VAL A 342 -13.66 12.30 -17.82
C VAL A 342 -13.45 12.32 -19.33
N THR A 343 -13.71 13.43 -20.03
CA THR A 343 -13.70 13.47 -21.50
C THR A 343 -12.32 13.15 -22.08
N LYS A 344 -11.23 13.63 -21.44
CA LYS A 344 -9.86 13.31 -21.86
C LYS A 344 -9.60 11.80 -21.78
N LEU A 345 -9.95 11.19 -20.65
CA LEU A 345 -9.80 9.75 -20.44
C LEU A 345 -10.65 8.92 -21.42
N CYS A 346 -11.88 9.36 -21.72
CA CYS A 346 -12.74 8.68 -22.70
C CYS A 346 -12.11 8.62 -24.10
N LYS A 347 -11.30 9.62 -24.46
CA LYS A 347 -10.59 9.69 -25.75
C LYS A 347 -9.27 8.93 -25.76
N ALA A 348 -8.82 8.39 -24.62
CA ALA A 348 -7.53 7.72 -24.49
C ALA A 348 -7.47 6.44 -25.35
N THR A 349 -6.79 6.50 -26.49
CA THR A 349 -6.49 5.29 -27.29
C THR A 349 -5.28 4.53 -26.76
N THR A 350 -4.59 5.08 -25.77
CA THR A 350 -3.38 4.54 -25.15
C THR A 350 -3.68 3.44 -24.12
N LEU A 351 -4.95 3.10 -23.86
CA LEU A 351 -5.36 2.10 -22.85
C LEU A 351 -5.99 0.82 -23.44
N PRO A 352 -5.32 0.10 -24.36
CA PRO A 352 -5.92 -1.06 -25.02
C PRO A 352 -6.09 -2.27 -24.11
N LYS A 353 -5.53 -2.27 -22.89
CA LYS A 353 -5.64 -3.38 -21.93
C LYS A 353 -6.47 -3.08 -20.70
N LEU A 354 -7.04 -1.87 -20.57
CA LEU A 354 -7.83 -1.50 -19.41
C LEU A 354 -9.05 -2.41 -19.26
N ARG A 355 -9.16 -3.06 -18.10
CA ARG A 355 -10.25 -3.98 -17.74
C ARG A 355 -10.96 -3.58 -16.45
N ALA A 356 -10.27 -2.90 -15.54
CA ALA A 356 -10.83 -2.40 -14.30
C ALA A 356 -10.63 -0.89 -14.18
N LEU A 357 -11.68 -0.16 -13.83
CA LEU A 357 -11.62 1.27 -13.53
C LEU A 357 -12.26 1.53 -12.17
N THR A 358 -11.54 2.19 -11.27
CA THR A 358 -12.07 2.75 -10.03
C THR A 358 -12.16 4.27 -10.19
N ILE A 359 -13.31 4.86 -9.87
CA ILE A 359 -13.53 6.30 -10.02
C ILE A 359 -14.03 6.94 -8.72
N HIS A 360 -13.30 7.98 -8.32
CA HIS A 360 -13.64 8.92 -7.25
C HIS A 360 -13.86 10.29 -7.90
N ALA A 361 -15.03 10.89 -7.72
CA ALA A 361 -15.34 12.18 -8.33
C ALA A 361 -16.37 12.94 -7.49
N ARG A 362 -16.23 14.28 -7.44
CA ARG A 362 -17.19 15.16 -6.75
C ARG A 362 -18.61 15.05 -7.31
N ASP A 363 -18.76 14.97 -8.64
CA ASP A 363 -20.03 14.67 -9.32
C ASP A 363 -19.90 13.36 -10.10
N LEU A 364 -20.00 12.27 -9.34
CA LEU A 364 -19.84 10.92 -9.84
C LEU A 364 -20.90 10.52 -10.88
N ASP A 365 -22.12 11.06 -10.77
CA ASP A 365 -23.19 10.77 -11.73
C ASP A 365 -22.84 11.31 -13.12
N LEU A 366 -22.36 12.56 -13.19
CA LEU A 366 -21.93 13.20 -14.42
C LEU A 366 -20.70 12.51 -15.02
N ALA A 367 -19.72 12.14 -14.19
CA ALA A 367 -18.53 11.45 -14.66
C ALA A 367 -18.88 10.08 -15.26
N VAL A 368 -19.64 9.25 -14.54
CA VAL A 368 -20.00 7.89 -15.00
C VAL A 368 -20.90 7.92 -16.24
N ALA A 369 -21.78 8.94 -16.39
CA ALA A 369 -22.63 9.08 -17.58
C ALA A 369 -21.83 9.30 -18.89
N GLN A 370 -20.57 9.73 -18.80
CA GLN A 370 -19.72 9.96 -19.97
C GLN A 370 -18.93 8.72 -20.40
N LEU A 371 -18.62 7.80 -19.47
CA LEU A 371 -17.76 6.64 -19.70
C LEU A 371 -18.21 5.71 -20.85
N PRO A 372 -19.52 5.49 -21.13
CA PRO A 372 -19.95 4.70 -22.28
C PRO A 372 -19.47 5.22 -23.65
N LYS A 373 -19.01 6.47 -23.71
CA LYS A 373 -18.43 7.08 -24.92
C LYS A 373 -16.95 6.75 -25.10
N ALA A 374 -16.32 6.12 -24.10
CA ALA A 374 -14.89 5.83 -24.14
C ALA A 374 -14.55 4.73 -25.16
N VAL A 375 -13.40 4.88 -25.83
CA VAL A 375 -12.94 3.90 -26.84
C VAL A 375 -12.66 2.52 -26.25
N TRP A 376 -12.23 2.48 -24.98
CA TRP A 376 -11.94 1.27 -24.21
C TRP A 376 -13.17 0.76 -23.41
N TRP A 377 -14.35 1.40 -23.50
CA TRP A 377 -15.51 1.03 -22.67
C TRP A 377 -15.92 -0.44 -22.84
N LYS A 378 -15.91 -0.94 -24.08
CA LYS A 378 -16.42 -2.28 -24.41
C LYS A 378 -15.54 -3.44 -23.90
N GLN A 379 -14.30 -3.15 -23.53
CA GLN A 379 -13.37 -4.14 -22.96
C GLN A 379 -13.29 -4.04 -21.43
N LEU A 380 -13.99 -3.07 -20.83
CA LEU A 380 -14.03 -2.92 -19.39
C LEU A 380 -14.84 -4.08 -18.80
N ASP A 381 -14.18 -4.90 -17.99
CA ASP A 381 -14.80 -6.01 -17.28
C ASP A 381 -15.47 -5.53 -15.99
N ARG A 382 -14.90 -4.51 -15.35
CA ARG A 382 -15.32 -4.02 -14.03
C ARG A 382 -15.21 -2.50 -13.92
N LEU A 383 -16.28 -1.87 -13.46
CA LEU A 383 -16.29 -0.49 -13.00
C LEU A 383 -16.53 -0.48 -11.49
N THR A 384 -15.65 0.13 -10.72
CA THR A 384 -15.84 0.42 -9.30
C THR A 384 -16.12 1.90 -9.13
N VAL A 385 -17.24 2.24 -8.50
CA VAL A 385 -17.60 3.60 -8.11
C VAL A 385 -17.44 3.76 -6.61
N VAL A 386 -16.94 4.91 -6.19
CA VAL A 386 -16.78 5.22 -4.77
C VAL A 386 -17.92 6.14 -4.31
N ASP A 387 -18.91 5.55 -3.65
CA ASP A 387 -20.19 6.17 -3.28
C ASP A 387 -20.84 5.39 -2.11
N ASP A 388 -21.71 6.05 -1.37
CA ASP A 388 -22.47 5.46 -0.25
C ASP A 388 -23.76 4.77 -0.71
N ASP A 389 -24.31 5.13 -1.87
CA ASP A 389 -25.62 4.66 -2.35
C ASP A 389 -25.52 3.42 -3.26
N VAL A 390 -25.29 2.26 -2.64
CA VAL A 390 -25.22 0.97 -3.34
C VAL A 390 -26.50 0.66 -4.13
N ALA A 391 -27.67 1.07 -3.63
CA ALA A 391 -28.95 0.78 -4.26
C ALA A 391 -29.13 1.58 -5.57
N LYS A 392 -28.77 2.86 -5.58
CA LYS A 392 -28.73 3.72 -6.78
C LYS A 392 -27.86 3.10 -7.86
N TRP A 393 -26.65 2.69 -7.52
CA TRP A 393 -25.71 2.14 -8.50
C TRP A 393 -26.14 0.77 -9.02
N HIS A 394 -26.67 -0.10 -8.16
CA HIS A 394 -27.27 -1.36 -8.62
C HIS A 394 -28.39 -1.13 -9.66
N ALA A 395 -29.25 -0.14 -9.47
CA ALA A 395 -30.31 0.19 -10.44
C ALA A 395 -29.73 0.62 -11.80
N ARG A 396 -28.56 1.26 -11.81
CA ARG A 396 -27.86 1.74 -13.02
C ARG A 396 -26.98 0.69 -13.70
N GLN A 397 -26.68 -0.45 -13.06
CA GLN A 397 -25.80 -1.49 -13.62
C GLN A 397 -26.18 -1.86 -15.06
N ARG A 398 -27.48 -2.09 -15.31
CA ARG A 398 -27.99 -2.46 -16.64
C ARG A 398 -27.85 -1.35 -17.67
N GLU A 399 -27.97 -0.10 -17.24
CA GLU A 399 -27.85 1.07 -18.12
C GLU A 399 -26.41 1.28 -18.58
N LEU A 400 -25.45 1.03 -17.70
CA LEU A 400 -24.03 1.15 -17.99
C LEU A 400 -23.54 0.00 -18.89
N GLY A 401 -24.12 -1.19 -18.75
CA GLY A 401 -23.78 -2.33 -19.60
C GLY A 401 -22.37 -2.89 -19.38
N VAL A 402 -21.74 -2.56 -18.24
CA VAL A 402 -20.51 -3.20 -17.77
C VAL A 402 -20.83 -4.58 -17.20
N PRO A 403 -19.95 -5.59 -17.38
CA PRO A 403 -20.19 -6.93 -16.80
C PRO A 403 -20.28 -6.88 -15.28
N TRP A 404 -19.38 -6.14 -14.63
CA TRP A 404 -19.37 -5.95 -13.19
C TRP A 404 -19.42 -4.46 -12.83
N LEU A 405 -20.37 -4.11 -11.95
CA LEU A 405 -20.43 -2.81 -11.29
C LEU A 405 -20.24 -3.00 -9.79
N ALA A 406 -19.14 -2.48 -9.28
CA ALA A 406 -18.80 -2.48 -7.88
C ALA A 406 -19.05 -1.12 -7.26
N VAL A 407 -19.51 -1.11 -6.01
CA VAL A 407 -19.68 0.09 -5.19
C VAL A 407 -18.83 -0.11 -3.95
N VAL A 408 -17.95 0.86 -3.69
CA VAL A 408 -17.15 0.92 -2.47
C VAL A 408 -17.52 2.18 -1.73
N ARG A 409 -17.79 2.03 -0.44
CA ARG A 409 -17.98 3.17 0.45
C ARG A 409 -16.63 3.81 0.77
N GLU A 410 -16.50 5.11 0.49
CA GLU A 410 -15.38 5.90 1.00
C GLU A 410 -15.61 6.22 2.47
N PHE A 411 -14.58 6.07 3.27
CA PHE A 411 -14.53 6.69 4.58
C PHE A 411 -13.59 7.87 4.47
N THR A 412 -14.00 9.01 5.02
CA THR A 412 -13.38 10.34 4.84
C THR A 412 -11.95 10.46 5.40
N ASP A 413 -11.34 9.36 5.84
CA ASP A 413 -10.04 9.30 6.49
C ASP A 413 -8.94 8.76 5.53
N PRO A 414 -7.78 9.44 5.42
CA PRO A 414 -6.92 9.43 4.23
C PRO A 414 -6.04 8.18 4.03
N ALA A 415 -5.90 7.28 5.01
CA ALA A 415 -4.97 6.14 4.92
C ALA A 415 -5.52 4.88 4.20
N ILE A 416 -6.66 5.02 3.51
CA ILE A 416 -7.26 4.04 2.57
C ILE A 416 -7.66 2.73 3.25
N ALA A 417 -8.54 2.85 4.24
CA ALA A 417 -9.24 1.71 4.78
C ALA A 417 -10.68 1.68 4.20
N LYS A 418 -10.79 1.12 2.99
CA LYS A 418 -12.09 0.85 2.35
C LYS A 418 -12.83 -0.22 3.17
N GLY A 419 -14.15 -0.12 3.29
CA GLY A 419 -14.96 -1.12 3.99
C GLY A 419 -15.18 -2.37 3.13
N TRP A 420 -16.45 -2.69 2.91
CA TRP A 420 -16.85 -3.71 1.96
C TRP A 420 -17.09 -3.12 0.58
N GLU A 421 -16.60 -3.80 -0.45
CA GLU A 421 -17.00 -3.61 -1.84
C GLU A 421 -18.16 -4.55 -2.15
N VAL A 422 -19.22 -4.01 -2.74
CA VAL A 422 -20.35 -4.80 -3.23
C VAL A 422 -20.38 -4.73 -4.74
N ALA A 423 -20.14 -5.85 -5.41
CA ALA A 423 -20.07 -5.94 -6.86
C ALA A 423 -21.20 -6.78 -7.45
N TYR A 424 -21.96 -6.17 -8.35
CA TYR A 424 -23.06 -6.82 -9.06
C TYR A 424 -22.57 -7.28 -10.43
N GLY A 425 -22.84 -8.53 -10.76
CA GLY A 425 -22.38 -9.20 -11.98
C GLY A 425 -23.50 -9.80 -12.83
N PRO A 426 -23.13 -10.55 -13.88
CA PRO A 426 -24.07 -11.23 -14.75
C PRO A 426 -24.94 -12.26 -14.00
N GLY A 427 -26.17 -12.46 -14.47
CA GLY A 427 -27.07 -13.48 -13.90
C GLY A 427 -27.56 -13.19 -12.48
N GLY A 428 -27.38 -11.96 -11.97
CA GLY A 428 -27.74 -11.58 -10.61
C GLY A 428 -26.71 -12.00 -9.55
N ALA A 429 -25.49 -12.35 -9.97
CA ALA A 429 -24.38 -12.59 -9.05
C ALA A 429 -24.06 -11.31 -8.25
N CYS A 430 -23.79 -11.47 -6.97
CA CYS A 430 -23.30 -10.39 -6.12
C CYS A 430 -22.06 -10.87 -5.36
N GLU A 431 -20.92 -10.27 -5.65
CA GLU A 431 -19.67 -10.49 -4.94
C GLU A 431 -19.50 -9.45 -3.84
N ILE A 432 -19.03 -9.89 -2.68
CA ILE A 432 -18.71 -9.01 -1.56
C ILE A 432 -17.23 -9.23 -1.21
N THR A 433 -16.45 -8.16 -1.31
CA THR A 433 -14.99 -8.20 -1.13
C THR A 433 -14.59 -7.22 -0.05
N GLN A 434 -13.83 -7.66 0.95
CA GLN A 434 -13.25 -6.75 1.94
C GLN A 434 -12.11 -5.96 1.28
N ARG A 435 -12.14 -4.62 1.35
CA ARG A 435 -11.15 -3.73 0.70
C ARG A 435 -10.25 -2.97 1.67
N GLY A 436 -10.35 -3.27 2.96
CA GLY A 436 -9.53 -2.66 4.00
C GLY A 436 -9.83 -3.31 5.34
N TRP A 437 -9.35 -2.69 6.42
CA TRP A 437 -9.34 -3.27 7.75
C TRP A 437 -10.16 -2.47 8.77
N THR A 438 -10.98 -1.50 8.35
CA THR A 438 -11.78 -0.70 9.30
C THR A 438 -12.77 -1.54 10.11
N PRO A 439 -13.30 -1.04 11.24
CA PRO A 439 -14.48 -1.62 11.87
C PRO A 439 -15.67 -1.78 10.90
N HIS A 440 -15.76 -0.95 9.85
CA HIS A 440 -16.75 -1.09 8.78
C HIS A 440 -16.47 -2.24 7.81
N ALA A 441 -15.26 -2.81 7.84
CA ALA A 441 -14.86 -4.02 7.15
C ALA A 441 -15.08 -5.28 8.01
N SER A 442 -15.74 -5.16 9.16
CA SER A 442 -16.08 -6.32 10.01
C SER A 442 -17.24 -7.15 9.46
N ILE A 443 -17.31 -8.41 9.88
CA ILE A 443 -18.45 -9.30 9.58
C ILE A 443 -19.76 -8.76 10.17
N ASP A 444 -19.71 -8.07 11.31
CA ASP A 444 -20.89 -7.42 11.90
C ASP A 444 -21.38 -6.24 11.06
N ALA A 445 -20.46 -5.38 10.63
CA ALA A 445 -20.79 -4.31 9.69
C ALA A 445 -21.35 -4.86 8.37
N LEU A 446 -20.84 -6.00 7.90
CA LEU A 446 -21.41 -6.69 6.74
C LEU A 446 -22.82 -7.23 7.03
N ALA A 447 -23.05 -7.84 8.18
CA ALA A 447 -24.35 -8.34 8.59
C ALA A 447 -25.40 -7.22 8.66
N GLU A 448 -25.01 -6.01 9.04
CA GLU A 448 -25.88 -4.83 9.01
C GLU A 448 -26.11 -4.26 7.60
N LEU A 449 -25.13 -4.41 6.71
CA LEU A 449 -25.19 -3.95 5.33
C LEU A 449 -26.08 -4.86 4.48
N LEU A 450 -25.94 -6.18 4.60
CA LEU A 450 -26.61 -7.18 3.77
C LEU A 450 -28.14 -6.97 3.63
N PRO A 451 -28.92 -6.71 4.71
CA PRO A 451 -30.36 -6.49 4.59
C PRO A 451 -30.75 -5.23 3.80
N LYS A 452 -29.83 -4.27 3.66
CA LYS A 452 -30.01 -3.02 2.89
C LYS A 452 -29.68 -3.21 1.42
N LEU A 453 -28.95 -4.28 1.07
CA LEU A 453 -28.59 -4.58 -0.31
C LEU A 453 -29.81 -5.12 -1.08
N PRO A 454 -29.91 -4.79 -2.38
CA PRO A 454 -30.81 -5.47 -3.31
C PRO A 454 -30.73 -7.00 -3.18
N LYS A 455 -31.89 -7.67 -3.27
CA LYS A 455 -31.96 -9.13 -3.19
C LYS A 455 -31.12 -9.79 -4.29
N ALA A 456 -30.08 -10.49 -3.89
CA ALA A 456 -29.16 -11.22 -4.77
C ALA A 456 -28.64 -12.49 -4.07
N THR A 457 -27.99 -13.36 -4.84
CA THR A 457 -27.17 -14.43 -4.26
C THR A 457 -25.79 -13.83 -3.96
N PHE A 458 -25.46 -13.74 -2.69
CA PHE A 458 -24.21 -13.15 -2.22
C PHE A 458 -23.11 -14.20 -2.17
N GLN A 459 -21.92 -13.83 -2.63
CA GLN A 459 -20.71 -14.62 -2.53
C GLN A 459 -19.63 -13.76 -1.87
N LEU A 460 -19.09 -14.23 -0.74
CA LEU A 460 -17.88 -13.64 -0.18
C LEU A 460 -16.68 -14.02 -1.03
N VAL A 461 -15.89 -13.04 -1.41
CA VAL A 461 -14.70 -13.21 -2.23
C VAL A 461 -13.46 -13.01 -1.38
N LYS A 462 -12.49 -13.92 -1.54
CA LYS A 462 -11.17 -13.80 -0.91
C LYS A 462 -10.47 -12.52 -1.40
N SER A 463 -9.87 -11.77 -0.48
CA SER A 463 -9.07 -10.59 -0.77
C SER A 463 -7.74 -10.63 -0.02
N ALA A 464 -6.91 -9.59 -0.19
CA ALA A 464 -5.69 -9.41 0.61
C ALA A 464 -6.00 -9.24 2.11
N TYR A 465 -7.21 -8.81 2.45
CA TYR A 465 -7.63 -8.50 3.81
C TYR A 465 -8.44 -9.62 4.45
N TYR A 466 -9.04 -10.50 3.64
CA TYR A 466 -10.07 -11.41 4.10
C TYR A 466 -10.05 -12.76 3.39
N GLU A 467 -10.11 -13.83 4.19
CA GLU A 467 -10.33 -15.18 3.70
C GLU A 467 -11.68 -15.69 4.25
N PRO A 468 -12.73 -15.73 3.42
CA PRO A 468 -14.05 -16.17 3.85
C PRO A 468 -14.03 -17.59 4.42
N SER A 469 -14.69 -17.78 5.58
CA SER A 469 -14.88 -19.10 6.18
C SER A 469 -16.34 -19.58 6.09
N PRO A 470 -16.60 -20.90 6.19
CA PRO A 470 -17.96 -21.42 6.30
C PRO A 470 -18.74 -20.84 7.51
N ALA A 471 -18.03 -20.47 8.58
CA ALA A 471 -18.64 -19.86 9.76
C ALA A 471 -19.15 -18.44 9.45
N ASP A 472 -18.41 -17.67 8.64
CA ASP A 472 -18.83 -16.34 8.21
C ASP A 472 -20.07 -16.41 7.34
N ALA A 473 -20.10 -17.33 6.36
CA ALA A 473 -21.27 -17.55 5.51
C ALA A 473 -22.51 -17.92 6.35
N ALA A 474 -22.35 -18.83 7.32
CA ALA A 474 -23.42 -19.21 8.24
C ALA A 474 -23.90 -18.04 9.10
N ARG A 475 -22.99 -17.19 9.59
CA ARG A 475 -23.32 -15.99 10.39
C ARG A 475 -24.09 -14.95 9.58
N LEU A 476 -23.78 -14.81 8.29
CA LEU A 476 -24.41 -13.85 7.38
C LEU A 476 -25.68 -14.39 6.72
N GLY A 477 -25.94 -15.69 6.80
CA GLY A 477 -27.10 -16.34 6.21
C GLY A 477 -27.04 -16.40 4.68
N ILE A 478 -25.85 -16.59 4.10
CA ILE A 478 -25.59 -16.63 2.65
C ILE A 478 -25.16 -18.01 2.15
#